data_AF-A0A0F9FK50-F1
#
_entry.id   AF-A0A0F9FK50-F1
#
_cell.length_a   1.000
_cell.length_b   1.000
_cell.length_c   1.000
_cell.angle_alpha   90.00
_cell.angle_beta   90.00
_cell.angle_gamma   90.00
#
_symmetry.space_group_name_H-M   'P 1'
#
loop_
_entity.id
_entity.type
_entity.pdbx_description
1 polymer ?
#
loop_
_entity_poly.entity_id
_entity_poly.type
_entity_poly.pdbx_seq_one_letter_code
_entity_poly.pdbx_strand_id
1 'polypeptide(L)'
;MPVVIKTIQAASVLNAHDRFWRKVRKGSDCWEWTAYKSPYGYGKFRVNGESRCAHRIAYTIVIGEIPDGMCVCHTCDNRACVNPAHLWLGTYADNHQDMVSKGKKARNASFGETNGNAKLTKEQVLAIRTASGLQRIIAKQFGVTQTVISRIKLRRAWSHL
;
A
#
# COMPACT_ATOMS: atom_id res chain seq x y z
N MET A 1 -42.99 -42.57 9.92
CA MET A 1 -42.26 -43.22 8.80
C MET A 1 -41.21 -42.23 8.31
N PRO A 2 -39.97 -42.68 8.08
CA PRO A 2 -38.78 -41.96 8.54
C PRO A 2 -38.29 -40.89 7.55
N VAL A 3 -37.81 -39.78 8.13
CA VAL A 3 -37.01 -38.77 7.45
C VAL A 3 -35.69 -39.42 7.03
N VAL A 4 -35.44 -39.50 5.73
CA VAL A 4 -34.19 -40.02 5.18
C VAL A 4 -33.08 -39.03 5.51
N ILE A 5 -32.37 -39.28 6.60
CA ILE A 5 -31.08 -38.66 6.88
C ILE A 5 -30.12 -39.23 5.83
N LYS A 6 -29.83 -38.45 4.79
CA LYS A 6 -28.73 -38.75 3.88
C LYS A 6 -27.42 -38.58 4.65
N THR A 7 -26.92 -39.70 5.15
CA THR A 7 -25.56 -39.84 5.64
C THR A 7 -24.61 -39.56 4.47
N ILE A 8 -23.93 -38.42 4.48
CA ILE A 8 -22.76 -38.20 3.63
C ILE A 8 -21.53 -38.48 4.48
N GLN A 9 -20.85 -39.58 4.13
CA GLN A 9 -19.57 -40.02 4.66
C GLN A 9 -18.50 -38.93 4.53
N ALA A 10 -17.74 -38.76 5.59
CA ALA A 10 -16.68 -37.77 5.76
C ALA A 10 -15.37 -38.18 5.06
N ALA A 11 -14.79 -37.28 4.26
CA ALA A 11 -13.38 -36.87 4.25
C ALA A 11 -13.07 -36.02 3.00
N SER A 12 -12.83 -34.70 3.17
CA SER A 12 -11.89 -33.85 2.38
C SER A 12 -12.34 -32.42 2.04
N VAL A 13 -13.58 -31.97 2.25
CA VAL A 13 -13.99 -30.65 1.72
C VAL A 13 -14.55 -29.74 2.80
N LEU A 14 -13.67 -29.22 3.66
CA LEU A 14 -13.97 -27.89 4.22
C LEU A 14 -14.07 -26.95 3.03
N ASN A 15 -15.26 -26.37 2.84
CA ASN A 15 -15.49 -25.35 1.83
C ASN A 15 -14.51 -24.18 2.07
N ALA A 16 -14.34 -23.31 1.07
CA ALA A 16 -13.39 -22.21 1.18
C ALA A 16 -13.65 -21.32 2.42
N HIS A 17 -14.91 -21.21 2.84
CA HIS A 17 -15.35 -20.48 4.02
C HIS A 17 -14.74 -21.04 5.31
N ASP A 18 -14.90 -22.34 5.58
CA ASP A 18 -14.40 -22.94 6.83
C ASP A 18 -12.87 -23.02 6.85
N ARG A 19 -12.26 -23.29 5.69
CA ARG A 19 -10.79 -23.21 5.51
C ARG A 19 -10.24 -21.81 5.77
N PHE A 20 -11.03 -20.77 5.53
CA PHE A 20 -10.64 -19.39 5.75
C PHE A 20 -10.68 -19.07 7.24
N TRP A 21 -11.82 -19.26 7.90
CA TRP A 21 -12.00 -18.87 9.31
C TRP A 21 -11.11 -19.64 10.29
N ARG A 22 -10.71 -20.87 9.97
CA ARG A 22 -9.72 -21.62 10.76
C ARG A 22 -8.32 -20.96 10.79
N LYS A 23 -8.03 -20.05 9.85
CA LYS A 23 -6.77 -19.29 9.77
C LYS A 23 -6.89 -17.89 10.39
N VAL A 24 -7.96 -17.64 11.14
CA VAL A 24 -8.23 -16.35 11.75
C VAL A 24 -8.25 -16.52 13.27
N ARG A 25 -7.40 -15.77 13.96
CA ARG A 25 -7.47 -15.62 15.42
C ARG A 25 -8.25 -14.35 15.73
N LYS A 26 -9.48 -14.51 16.22
CA LYS A 26 -10.35 -13.39 16.60
C LYS A 26 -9.89 -12.80 17.93
N GLY A 27 -9.43 -11.55 17.91
CA GLY A 27 -9.22 -10.74 19.12
C GLY A 27 -10.45 -9.90 19.45
N SER A 28 -10.36 -9.10 20.52
CA SER A 28 -11.41 -8.14 20.92
C SER A 28 -11.56 -6.97 19.96
N ASP A 29 -10.51 -6.63 19.21
CA ASP A 29 -10.45 -5.54 18.24
C ASP A 29 -10.12 -6.08 16.83
N CYS A 30 -8.83 -6.31 16.54
CA CYS A 30 -8.40 -6.91 15.29
C CYS A 30 -8.58 -8.44 15.26
N TRP A 31 -8.95 -8.97 14.09
CA TRP A 31 -8.96 -10.41 13.83
C TRP A 31 -7.74 -10.77 12.98
N GLU A 32 -6.78 -11.45 13.57
CA GLU A 32 -5.46 -11.67 12.97
C GLU A 32 -5.45 -12.86 12.00
N TRP A 33 -4.90 -12.63 10.80
CA TRP A 33 -4.55 -13.69 9.87
C TRP A 33 -3.33 -14.48 10.37
N THR A 34 -3.48 -15.79 10.58
CA THR A 34 -2.43 -16.64 11.18
C THR A 34 -1.65 -17.47 10.16
N ALA A 35 -2.05 -17.46 8.89
CA ALA A 35 -1.32 -18.15 7.82
C ALA A 35 -0.36 -17.21 7.07
N TYR A 36 0.08 -17.62 5.86
CA TYR A 36 1.07 -16.86 5.09
C TYR A 36 0.68 -15.39 4.91
N LYS A 37 1.67 -14.53 5.14
CA LYS A 37 1.64 -13.09 4.91
C LYS A 37 2.72 -12.76 3.90
N SER A 38 2.41 -11.90 2.94
CA SER A 38 3.39 -11.34 2.01
C SER A 38 4.48 -10.54 2.75
N PRO A 39 5.62 -10.24 2.12
CA PRO A 39 6.65 -9.36 2.70
C PRO A 39 6.13 -7.98 3.14
N TYR A 40 5.02 -7.53 2.53
CA TYR A 40 4.35 -6.28 2.88
C TYR A 40 3.33 -6.43 4.03
N GLY A 41 3.22 -7.60 4.66
CA GLY A 41 2.36 -7.84 5.83
C GLY A 41 0.92 -8.26 5.52
N TYR A 42 0.49 -8.25 4.26
CA TYR A 42 -0.86 -8.68 3.88
C TYR A 42 -1.01 -10.20 3.92
N GLY A 43 -2.05 -10.69 4.62
CA GLY A 43 -2.45 -12.09 4.59
C GLY A 43 -2.88 -12.54 3.19
N LYS A 44 -2.55 -13.78 2.82
CA LYS A 44 -2.97 -14.39 1.55
C LYS A 44 -3.70 -15.72 1.79
N PHE A 45 -4.74 -15.95 0.99
CA PHE A 45 -5.54 -17.16 1.02
C PHE A 45 -5.69 -17.74 -0.38
N ARG A 46 -5.51 -19.06 -0.53
CA ARG A 46 -5.64 -19.75 -1.81
C ARG A 46 -7.03 -20.37 -1.96
N VAL A 47 -7.76 -19.94 -2.98
CA VAL A 47 -9.11 -20.40 -3.35
C VAL A 47 -9.16 -20.60 -4.86
N ASN A 48 -9.73 -21.72 -5.33
CA ASN A 48 -9.84 -22.07 -6.75
C ASN A 48 -8.51 -21.96 -7.52
N GLY A 49 -7.40 -22.39 -6.90
CA GLY A 49 -6.06 -22.33 -7.51
C GLY A 49 -5.37 -20.96 -7.39
N GLU A 50 -6.09 -19.88 -7.12
CA GLU A 50 -5.58 -18.50 -7.08
C GLU A 50 -5.27 -18.02 -5.67
N SER A 51 -4.23 -17.19 -5.53
CA SER A 51 -3.88 -16.51 -4.28
C SER A 51 -4.53 -15.14 -4.22
N ARG A 52 -5.41 -14.92 -3.23
CA ARG A 52 -6.11 -13.65 -3.01
C ARG A 52 -5.78 -13.06 -1.64
N CYS A 53 -5.94 -11.74 -1.49
CA CYS A 53 -5.73 -11.08 -0.20
C CYS A 53 -6.79 -11.54 0.81
N ALA A 54 -6.34 -11.92 2.02
CA ALA A 54 -7.22 -12.47 3.04
C ALA A 54 -8.32 -11.50 3.48
N HIS A 55 -8.01 -10.21 3.63
CA HIS A 55 -9.01 -9.19 3.98
C HIS A 55 -10.09 -9.03 2.90
N ARG A 56 -9.74 -9.16 1.61
CA ARG A 56 -10.74 -9.14 0.51
C ARG A 56 -11.65 -10.36 0.58
N ILE A 57 -11.10 -11.54 0.90
CA ILE A 57 -11.90 -12.75 1.11
C ILE A 57 -12.84 -12.58 2.31
N ALA A 58 -12.38 -12.03 3.44
CA ALA A 58 -13.23 -11.74 4.59
C ALA A 58 -14.36 -10.77 4.25
N TYR A 59 -14.06 -9.70 3.51
CA TYR A 59 -15.06 -8.77 2.99
C TYR A 59 -16.09 -9.50 2.12
N THR A 60 -15.65 -10.31 1.16
CA THR A 60 -16.56 -11.04 0.27
C THR A 60 -17.43 -12.08 0.98
N ILE A 61 -16.90 -12.73 2.00
CA ILE A 61 -17.67 -13.72 2.78
C ILE A 61 -18.77 -13.05 3.61
N VAL A 62 -18.51 -11.88 4.19
CA VAL A 62 -19.39 -11.28 5.22
C VAL A 62 -20.24 -10.14 4.68
N ILE A 63 -19.68 -9.32 3.80
CA ILE A 63 -20.32 -8.10 3.29
C ILE A 63 -20.80 -8.31 1.86
N GLY A 64 -19.97 -8.92 1.01
CA GLY A 64 -20.37 -9.34 -0.34
C GLY A 64 -19.43 -8.85 -1.44
N GLU A 65 -19.98 -8.66 -2.63
CA GLU A 65 -19.20 -8.37 -3.83
C GLU A 65 -18.34 -7.10 -3.70
N ILE A 66 -17.15 -7.15 -4.29
CA ILE A 66 -16.26 -5.98 -4.38
C ILE A 66 -16.40 -5.47 -5.81
N PRO A 67 -17.00 -4.29 -6.04
CA PRO A 67 -17.17 -3.75 -7.38
C PRO A 67 -15.84 -3.55 -8.10
N ASP A 68 -15.87 -3.58 -9.44
CA ASP A 68 -14.69 -3.35 -10.26
C ASP A 68 -14.06 -1.99 -9.97
N GLY A 69 -12.72 -1.96 -9.91
CA GLY A 69 -11.96 -0.76 -9.56
C GLY A 69 -11.94 -0.40 -8.07
N MET A 70 -12.67 -1.12 -7.21
CA MET A 70 -12.68 -0.86 -5.76
C MET A 70 -11.60 -1.63 -4.99
N CYS A 71 -11.08 -0.98 -3.97
CA CYS A 71 -10.15 -1.51 -2.98
C CYS A 71 -10.89 -1.80 -1.67
N VAL A 72 -10.46 -2.85 -0.96
CA VAL A 72 -10.88 -3.09 0.42
C VAL A 72 -9.79 -2.53 1.32
N CYS A 73 -10.14 -1.50 2.09
CA CYS A 73 -9.23 -0.71 2.91
C CYS A 73 -9.43 -0.99 4.40
N HIS A 74 -8.39 -0.77 5.20
CA HIS A 74 -8.42 -0.98 6.66
C HIS A 74 -8.62 0.33 7.40
N THR A 75 -9.55 0.38 8.34
CA THR A 75 -9.64 1.49 9.32
C THR A 75 -8.56 1.37 10.40
N CYS A 76 -8.23 0.14 10.82
CA CYS A 76 -7.33 -0.15 11.94
C CYS A 76 -5.83 -0.19 11.61
N ASP A 77 -5.46 0.11 10.35
CA ASP A 77 -4.06 0.16 9.88
C ASP A 77 -3.22 -1.14 10.02
N ASN A 78 -3.87 -2.24 10.38
CA ASN A 78 -3.26 -3.55 10.53
C ASN A 78 -3.49 -4.40 9.27
N ARG A 79 -2.44 -4.58 8.48
CA ARG A 79 -2.48 -5.30 7.19
C ARG A 79 -2.85 -6.78 7.29
N ALA A 80 -2.67 -7.39 8.47
CA ALA A 80 -3.03 -8.77 8.75
C ALA A 80 -4.47 -8.92 9.28
N CYS A 81 -5.13 -7.80 9.61
CA CYS A 81 -6.49 -7.82 10.10
C CYS A 81 -7.49 -8.25 9.01
N VAL A 82 -8.42 -9.11 9.38
CA VAL A 82 -9.53 -9.58 8.55
C VAL A 82 -10.90 -9.39 9.22
N ASN A 83 -10.98 -8.55 10.26
CA ASN A 83 -12.24 -8.22 10.91
C ASN A 83 -13.10 -7.38 9.94
N PRO A 84 -14.28 -7.87 9.49
CA PRO A 84 -15.13 -7.13 8.56
C PRO A 84 -15.52 -5.73 9.03
N ALA A 85 -15.64 -5.51 10.34
CA ALA A 85 -15.93 -4.19 10.91
C ALA A 85 -14.78 -3.17 10.69
N HIS A 86 -13.58 -3.64 10.38
CA HIS A 86 -12.42 -2.79 10.08
C HIS A 86 -12.18 -2.62 8.58
N LEU A 87 -13.07 -3.15 7.74
CA LEU A 87 -12.93 -3.15 6.29
C LEU A 87 -14.00 -2.28 5.63
N TRP A 88 -13.59 -1.48 4.65
CA TRP A 88 -14.48 -0.63 3.87
C TRP A 88 -14.06 -0.59 2.40
N LEU A 89 -14.99 -0.25 1.50
CA LEU A 89 -14.69 -0.07 0.08
C LEU A 89 -14.25 1.36 -0.20
N GLY A 90 -13.07 1.51 -0.77
CA GLY A 90 -12.55 2.79 -1.22
C GLY A 90 -12.07 2.71 -2.65
N THR A 91 -12.01 3.85 -3.32
CA THR A 91 -11.29 3.98 -4.57
C THR A 91 -9.77 3.99 -4.31
N TYR A 92 -8.98 3.84 -5.37
CA TYR A 92 -7.54 4.07 -5.28
C TYR A 92 -7.17 5.47 -4.76
N ALA A 93 -7.99 6.49 -5.11
CA ALA A 93 -7.81 7.85 -4.64
C ALA A 93 -8.05 7.94 -3.12
N ASP A 94 -9.11 7.31 -2.62
CA ASP A 94 -9.44 7.31 -1.19
C ASP A 94 -8.36 6.59 -0.38
N ASN A 95 -7.88 5.44 -0.85
CA ASN A 95 -6.80 4.71 -0.19
C ASN A 95 -5.49 5.51 -0.18
N HIS A 96 -5.19 6.25 -1.25
CA HIS A 96 -4.03 7.14 -1.29
C HIS A 96 -4.19 8.33 -0.33
N GLN A 97 -5.38 8.92 -0.26
CA GLN A 97 -5.68 10.02 0.65
C GLN A 97 -5.62 9.58 2.11
N ASP A 98 -6.12 8.40 2.45
CA ASP A 98 -6.03 7.78 3.78
C ASP A 98 -4.56 7.55 4.19
N MET A 99 -3.73 7.04 3.27
CA MET A 99 -2.29 6.91 3.51
C MET A 99 -1.62 8.28 3.78
N VAL A 100 -2.01 9.33 3.05
CA VAL A 100 -1.49 10.68 3.24
C VAL A 100 -1.96 11.28 4.56
N SER A 101 -3.24 11.17 4.90
CA SER A 101 -3.83 11.70 6.15
C SER A 101 -3.22 11.03 7.38
N LYS A 102 -2.93 9.72 7.30
CA LYS A 102 -2.24 8.95 8.34
C LYS A 102 -0.74 9.21 8.42
N GLY A 103 -0.20 10.15 7.63
CA GLY A 103 1.22 10.50 7.64
C GLY A 103 2.14 9.36 7.23
N LYS A 104 1.63 8.34 6.51
CA LYS A 104 2.39 7.17 6.04
C LYS A 104 3.15 7.44 4.73
N LYS A 105 3.34 8.71 4.35
CA LYS A 105 4.40 9.04 3.37
C LYS A 105 5.70 8.44 3.89
N ALA A 106 6.50 7.88 2.98
CA ALA A 106 7.78 7.26 3.34
C ALA A 106 8.55 8.21 4.27
N ARG A 107 8.67 7.82 5.55
CA ARG A 107 9.49 8.54 6.54
C ARG A 107 10.94 8.69 6.04
N ASN A 108 11.32 7.84 5.10
CA ASN A 108 12.58 7.80 4.36
C ASN A 108 12.37 8.11 2.86
N ALA A 109 11.53 9.08 2.51
CA ALA A 109 11.58 9.63 1.16
C ALA A 109 12.97 10.24 0.99
N SER A 110 13.87 9.54 0.30
CA SER A 110 15.20 10.05 0.04
C SER A 110 15.07 11.30 -0.83
N PHE A 111 15.36 12.45 -0.24
CA PHE A 111 15.28 13.76 -0.88
C PHE A 111 16.65 14.41 -0.89
N GLY A 112 16.84 15.32 -1.84
CA GLY A 112 18.13 15.98 -2.02
C GLY A 112 19.24 14.97 -2.21
N GLU A 113 20.33 15.11 -1.45
CA GLU A 113 21.54 14.27 -1.54
C GLU A 113 21.33 12.83 -1.10
N THR A 114 20.33 12.58 -0.26
CA THR A 114 20.03 11.22 0.21
C THR A 114 19.38 10.35 -0.89
N ASN A 115 18.94 10.97 -1.99
CA ASN A 115 18.42 10.26 -3.15
C ASN A 115 19.58 9.69 -3.97
N GLY A 116 19.61 8.36 -4.16
CA GLY A 116 20.65 7.70 -4.96
C GLY A 116 20.71 8.14 -6.43
N ASN A 117 19.69 8.83 -6.93
CA ASN A 117 19.66 9.44 -8.26
C ASN A 117 20.03 10.95 -8.27
N ALA A 118 20.43 11.52 -7.13
CA ALA A 118 20.79 12.92 -7.03
C ALA A 118 22.03 13.22 -7.86
N LYS A 119 21.92 14.18 -8.78
CA LYS A 119 23.03 14.65 -9.62
C LYS A 119 23.75 15.86 -9.02
N LEU A 120 23.22 16.42 -7.93
CA LEU A 120 23.70 17.65 -7.32
C LEU A 120 23.81 17.47 -5.80
N THR A 121 24.79 18.12 -5.21
CA THR A 121 24.96 18.24 -3.76
C THR A 121 24.20 19.46 -3.22
N LYS A 122 23.98 19.52 -1.91
CA LYS A 122 23.39 20.66 -1.19
C LYS A 122 24.18 21.92 -1.48
N GLU A 123 25.51 21.85 -1.42
CA GLU A 123 26.42 22.98 -1.67
C GLU A 123 26.29 23.47 -3.12
N GLN A 124 26.21 22.54 -4.08
CA GLN A 124 26.01 22.88 -5.49
C GLN A 124 24.65 23.55 -5.72
N VAL A 125 23.60 23.08 -5.04
CA VAL A 125 22.25 23.69 -5.13
C VAL A 125 22.25 25.11 -4.54
N LEU A 126 22.91 25.32 -3.41
CA LEU A 126 23.07 26.65 -2.82
C LEU A 126 23.86 27.58 -3.74
N ALA A 127 24.95 27.09 -4.36
CA ALA A 127 25.71 27.84 -5.35
C ALA A 127 24.87 28.19 -6.59
N ILE A 128 24.06 27.26 -7.12
CA ILE A 128 23.16 27.52 -8.25
C ILE A 128 22.13 28.60 -7.92
N ARG A 129 21.61 28.63 -6.69
CA ARG A 129 20.63 29.65 -6.26
C ARG A 129 21.21 31.05 -6.33
N THR A 130 22.45 31.23 -5.86
CA THR A 130 23.13 32.53 -5.82
C THR A 130 23.84 32.89 -7.13
N ALA A 131 24.14 31.93 -8.00
CA ALA A 131 24.84 32.16 -9.26
C ALA A 131 24.09 33.15 -10.17
N SER A 132 24.78 34.18 -10.65
CA SER A 132 24.29 35.13 -11.64
C SER A 132 24.69 34.70 -13.06
N GLY A 133 23.98 35.20 -14.06
CA GLY A 133 24.25 34.92 -15.47
C GLY A 133 23.29 33.92 -16.13
N LEU A 134 23.64 33.48 -17.34
CA LEU A 134 22.76 32.67 -18.20
C LEU A 134 22.59 31.25 -17.64
N GLN A 135 21.35 30.84 -17.40
CA GLN A 135 21.04 29.52 -16.83
C GLN A 135 21.58 28.35 -17.66
N ARG A 136 21.72 28.50 -18.98
CA ARG A 136 22.32 27.48 -19.86
C ARG A 136 23.82 27.28 -19.60
N ILE A 137 24.55 28.35 -19.24
CA ILE A 137 25.97 28.29 -18.88
C ILE A 137 26.14 27.63 -17.52
N ILE A 138 25.33 28.06 -16.55
CA ILE A 138 25.27 27.45 -15.20
C ILE A 138 24.95 25.95 -15.35
N ALA A 139 23.96 25.59 -16.15
CA ALA A 139 23.59 24.20 -16.40
C ALA A 139 24.78 23.35 -16.91
N LYS A 140 25.56 23.88 -17.87
CA LYS A 140 26.75 23.22 -18.40
C LYS A 140 27.83 23.03 -17.32
N GLN A 141 28.06 24.03 -16.47
CA GLN A 141 29.03 23.95 -15.37
C GLN A 141 28.70 22.84 -14.37
N PHE A 142 27.41 22.62 -14.09
CA PHE A 142 26.95 21.60 -13.14
C PHE A 142 26.52 20.28 -13.80
N GLY A 143 26.74 20.10 -15.11
CA GLY A 143 26.39 18.86 -15.81
C GLY A 143 24.89 18.52 -15.82
N VAL A 144 24.02 19.53 -15.72
CA VAL A 144 22.56 19.37 -15.69
C VAL A 144 21.90 20.14 -16.85
N THR A 145 20.58 19.96 -17.02
CA THR A 145 19.82 20.73 -18.01
C THR A 145 19.42 22.10 -17.46
N GLN A 146 19.18 23.08 -18.36
CA GLN A 146 18.73 24.41 -17.95
C GLN A 146 17.39 24.35 -17.18
N THR A 147 16.51 23.39 -17.48
CA THR A 147 15.27 23.15 -16.72
C THR A 147 15.54 22.83 -15.24
N VAL A 148 16.61 22.07 -14.94
CA VAL A 148 17.01 21.79 -13.55
C VAL A 148 17.43 23.08 -12.84
N ILE A 149 18.24 23.91 -13.49
CA ILE A 149 18.65 25.22 -12.95
C ILE A 149 17.43 26.11 -12.67
N SER A 150 16.50 26.20 -13.63
CA SER A 150 15.27 26.98 -13.48
C SER A 150 14.43 26.49 -12.28
N ARG A 151 14.22 25.17 -12.15
CA ARG A 151 13.48 24.58 -11.03
C ARG A 151 14.15 24.83 -9.67
N ILE A 152 15.48 24.79 -9.60
CA ILE A 152 16.23 25.09 -8.37
C ILE A 152 16.11 26.57 -8.01
N LYS A 153 16.27 27.49 -8.96
CA LYS A 153 16.14 28.94 -8.73
C LYS A 153 14.72 29.35 -8.35
N LEU A 154 13.71 28.71 -8.95
CA LEU A 154 12.29 28.90 -8.61
C LEU A 154 11.84 28.12 -7.35
N ARG A 155 12.76 27.44 -6.65
CA ARG A 155 12.49 26.60 -5.47
C ARG A 155 11.41 25.53 -5.66
N ARG A 156 11.20 25.09 -6.92
CA ARG A 156 10.32 23.95 -7.26
C ARG A 156 11.01 22.60 -7.12
N ALA A 157 12.34 22.60 -7.11
CA ALA A 157 13.18 21.46 -6.75
C ALA A 157 14.06 21.85 -5.55
N TRP A 158 14.43 20.87 -4.72
CA TRP A 158 15.21 21.09 -3.50
C TRP A 158 14.57 22.14 -2.56
N SER A 159 13.25 22.14 -2.44
CA SER A 159 12.48 23.14 -1.67
C SER A 159 12.69 23.10 -0.15
N HIS A 160 13.33 22.03 0.35
CA HIS A 160 13.67 21.85 1.77
C HIS A 160 14.95 22.61 2.17
N LEU A 161 15.77 23.04 1.20
CA LEU A 161 16.88 23.98 1.39
C LEU A 161 16.37 25.40 1.21
#